data_AF-A0A401PEU3-F1
#
_entry.id   AF-A0A401PEU3-F1
#
_cell.length_a   1.000
_cell.length_b   1.000
_cell.length_c   1.000
_cell.angle_alpha   90.00
_cell.angle_beta   90.00
_cell.angle_gamma   90.00
#
_symmetry.space_group_name_H-M   'P 1'
#
loop_
_entity.id
_entity.type
_entity.pdbx_description
1 polymer ?
#
loop_
_entity_poly.entity_id
_entity_poly.type
_entity_poly.pdbx_seq_one_letter_code
_entity_poly.pdbx_strand_id
1 'polypeptide(L)'
;MFETMLGLSSYIQACRALMIIAIILGVIATMMALFGLKCTNIGTMDEKTKGKISLTAGLLFILSGLCGIVPISWYAYNITMEFYNPVFGGTKYELGSALYIGWAGSALLILGGAFLCCSCKRNVQTG
;
A
#
# COMPACT_ATOMS: atom_id res chain seq x y z
N MET A 1 6.69 -6.48 34.62
CA MET A 1 8.00 -6.41 33.93
C MET A 1 7.69 -6.47 32.44
N PHE A 2 7.73 -5.32 31.74
CA PHE A 2 7.29 -5.11 30.35
C PHE A 2 5.90 -5.71 29.98
N GLU A 3 4.84 -5.04 30.46
CA GLU A 3 3.46 -5.13 29.94
C GLU A 3 3.36 -4.49 28.55
N THR A 4 3.87 -5.14 27.50
CA THR A 4 4.10 -4.46 26.20
C THR A 4 4.03 -5.47 25.08
N MET A 5 3.05 -5.33 24.18
CA MET A 5 3.10 -5.90 22.83
C MET A 5 3.34 -7.42 22.74
N LEU A 6 3.10 -8.20 23.80
CA LEU A 6 3.49 -9.62 23.88
C LEU A 6 2.33 -10.54 24.33
N GLY A 7 1.10 -10.20 23.95
CA GLY A 7 -0.08 -11.06 24.11
C GLY A 7 -0.72 -11.52 22.80
N LEU A 8 -0.19 -11.07 21.65
CA LEU A 8 -0.71 -11.35 20.32
C LEU A 8 0.47 -11.78 19.44
N SER A 9 0.33 -12.87 18.68
CA SER A 9 1.38 -13.48 17.85
C SER A 9 2.22 -12.41 17.13
N SER A 10 3.56 -12.48 17.21
CA SER A 10 4.52 -11.50 16.66
C SER A 10 4.23 -11.13 15.20
N TYR A 11 3.66 -12.07 14.45
CA TYR A 11 3.20 -11.89 13.08
C TYR A 11 2.10 -10.81 12.93
N ILE A 12 1.16 -10.71 13.86
CA ILE A 12 0.08 -9.69 13.84
C ILE A 12 0.64 -8.30 14.08
N GLN A 13 1.64 -8.17 14.96
CA GLN A 13 2.31 -6.90 15.21
C GLN A 13 3.08 -6.43 13.96
N ALA A 14 3.76 -7.35 13.27
CA ALA A 14 4.41 -7.07 11.99
C ALA A 14 3.38 -6.61 10.93
N CYS A 15 2.21 -7.23 10.86
CA CYS A 15 1.14 -6.81 9.95
C CYS A 15 0.61 -5.42 10.23
N ARG A 16 0.42 -5.06 11.51
CA ARG A 16 0.04 -3.70 11.90
C ARG A 16 1.09 -2.69 11.48
N ALA A 17 2.37 -2.99 11.70
CA ALA A 17 3.47 -2.11 11.28
C ALA A 17 3.50 -1.94 9.75
N LEU A 18 3.36 -3.03 8.99
CA LEU A 18 3.29 -3.01 7.52
C LEU A 18 2.12 -2.15 7.01
N MET A 19 0.94 -2.29 7.61
CA MET A 19 -0.23 -1.47 7.26
C MET A 19 -0.01 0.01 7.54
N ILE A 20 0.56 0.36 8.70
CA ILE A 20 0.87 1.75 9.05
C ILE A 20 1.89 2.33 8.08
N ILE A 21 2.96 1.60 7.78
CA ILE A 21 3.98 2.01 6.81
C ILE A 21 3.35 2.20 5.43
N ALA A 22 2.48 1.28 4.99
CA ALA A 22 1.76 1.40 3.73
C ALA A 22 0.95 2.70 3.65
N ILE A 23 0.23 3.05 4.71
CA ILE A 23 -0.56 4.30 4.80
C ILE A 23 0.36 5.53 4.71
N ILE A 24 1.45 5.57 5.49
CA ILE A 24 2.40 6.69 5.48
C ILE A 24 3.00 6.87 4.09
N LEU A 25 3.45 5.78 3.46
CA LEU A 25 3.96 5.80 2.10
C LEU A 25 2.91 6.30 1.10
N GLY A 26 1.65 5.88 1.24
CA GLY A 26 0.55 6.31 0.38
C GLY A 26 0.24 7.81 0.52
N VAL A 27 0.27 8.36 1.75
CA VAL A 27 0.09 9.80 1.99
C VAL A 27 1.23 10.59 1.36
N ILE A 28 2.49 10.17 1.57
CA ILE A 28 3.66 10.82 0.97
C ILE A 28 3.58 10.77 -0.56
N ALA A 29 3.22 9.61 -1.13
CA ALA A 29 3.03 9.43 -2.57
C ALA A 29 1.95 10.36 -3.12
N THR A 30 0.83 10.50 -2.41
CA THR A 30 -0.27 11.41 -2.79
C THR A 30 0.20 12.86 -2.82
N MET A 31 0.93 13.30 -1.80
CA MET A 31 1.49 14.66 -1.74
C MET A 31 2.45 14.90 -2.92
N MET A 32 3.36 13.97 -3.19
CA MET A 32 4.27 14.06 -4.34
C MET A 32 3.51 14.08 -5.67
N ALA A 33 2.48 13.25 -5.83
CA ALA A 33 1.64 13.23 -7.02
C ALA A 33 0.96 14.58 -7.27
N LEU A 34 0.46 15.24 -6.22
CA LEU A 34 -0.15 16.58 -6.31
C LEU A 34 0.84 17.63 -6.84
N PHE A 35 2.10 17.59 -6.40
CA PHE A 35 3.16 18.49 -6.89
C PHE A 35 3.70 18.11 -8.29
N GLY A 36 3.51 16.86 -8.72
CA GLY A 36 3.96 16.37 -10.03
C GLY A 36 3.00 16.67 -11.19
N LEU A 37 1.77 17.10 -10.90
CA LEU A 37 0.76 17.45 -11.92
C LEU A 37 1.12 18.75 -12.65
N LYS A 38 0.85 18.80 -13.97
CA LYS A 38 1.08 20.03 -14.76
C LYS A 38 0.24 21.21 -14.28
N CYS A 39 -0.97 20.96 -13.78
CA CYS A 39 -1.89 21.98 -13.27
C CYS A 39 -1.47 22.59 -11.92
N THR A 40 -0.60 21.91 -11.16
CA THR A 40 -0.08 22.43 -9.88
C THR A 40 1.23 23.14 -10.16
N ASN A 41 1.22 24.48 -10.19
CA ASN A 41 2.42 25.29 -10.36
C ASN A 41 2.74 26.04 -9.07
N ILE A 42 3.56 25.44 -8.21
CA ILE A 42 4.15 26.09 -7.04
C ILE A 42 5.57 26.50 -7.42
N GLY A 43 5.75 27.79 -7.72
CA GLY A 43 7.03 28.39 -8.11
C GLY A 43 7.50 28.07 -9.54
N THR A 44 8.81 28.22 -9.78
CA THR A 44 9.50 27.96 -11.06
C THR A 44 10.01 26.52 -11.13
N MET A 45 9.11 25.55 -11.01
CA MET A 45 9.47 24.12 -11.11
C MET A 45 9.52 23.69 -12.57
N ASP A 46 10.70 23.28 -13.04
CA ASP A 46 10.91 22.79 -14.40
C ASP A 46 10.08 21.53 -14.70
N GLU A 47 9.63 21.36 -15.95
CA GLU A 47 8.83 20.20 -16.37
C GLU A 47 9.57 18.87 -16.14
N LYS A 48 10.91 18.85 -16.26
CA LYS A 48 11.69 17.64 -15.97
C LYS A 48 11.65 17.27 -14.48
N THR A 49 11.67 18.27 -13.61
CA THR A 49 11.56 18.06 -12.15
C THR A 49 10.18 17.54 -11.78
N LYS A 50 9.10 18.11 -12.36
CA LYS A 50 7.73 17.60 -12.17
C LYS A 50 7.59 16.15 -12.64
N GLY A 51 8.18 15.82 -13.80
CA GLY A 51 8.19 14.46 -14.32
C GLY A 51 8.88 13.46 -13.38
N LYS A 52 10.02 13.83 -12.79
CA LYS A 52 10.72 13.02 -11.79
C LYS A 52 9.88 12.81 -10.52
N ILE A 53 9.27 13.89 -10.01
CA ILE A 53 8.43 13.84 -8.80
C ILE A 53 7.24 12.90 -9.01
N SER A 54 6.55 13.00 -10.15
CA SER A 54 5.41 12.14 -10.48
C SER A 54 5.83 10.67 -10.68
N LEU A 55 7.04 10.41 -11.21
CA LEU A 55 7.58 9.05 -11.30
C LEU A 55 7.85 8.46 -9.91
N THR A 56 8.50 9.21 -9.02
CA THR A 56 8.74 8.78 -7.63
C THR A 56 7.43 8.57 -6.87
N ALA A 57 6.44 9.43 -7.08
CA ALA A 57 5.10 9.26 -6.51
C ALA A 57 4.45 7.94 -6.96
N GLY A 58 4.53 7.62 -8.27
CA GLY A 58 4.02 6.37 -8.82
C GLY A 58 4.69 5.13 -8.23
N LEU A 59 6.01 5.14 -8.08
CA LEU A 59 6.76 4.04 -7.43
C LEU A 59 6.37 3.86 -5.96
N LEU A 60 6.21 4.96 -5.21
CA LEU A 60 5.78 4.92 -3.81
C LEU A 60 4.34 4.40 -3.67
N PHE A 61 3.44 4.73 -4.60
CA PHE A 61 2.08 4.16 -4.64
C PHE A 61 2.09 2.64 -4.86
N ILE A 62 2.93 2.15 -5.78
CA ILE A 62 3.08 0.71 -6.00
C ILE A 62 3.63 0.03 -4.73
N LEU A 63 4.67 0.60 -4.14
CA LEU A 63 5.27 0.07 -2.90
C LEU A 63 4.26 0.05 -1.75
N SER A 64 3.49 1.12 -1.57
CA SER A 64 2.41 1.22 -0.58
C SER A 64 1.35 0.13 -0.80
N GLY A 65 0.89 -0.06 -2.03
CA GLY A 65 -0.09 -1.10 -2.36
C GLY A 65 0.42 -2.51 -2.09
N LEU A 66 1.69 -2.81 -2.44
CA LEU A 66 2.35 -4.07 -2.12
C LEU A 66 2.50 -4.29 -0.61
N CYS A 67 2.92 -3.26 0.14
CA CYS A 67 3.00 -3.34 1.60
C CYS A 67 1.62 -3.54 2.26
N GLY A 68 0.53 -3.09 1.63
CA GLY A 68 -0.83 -3.36 2.08
C GLY A 68 -1.31 -4.77 1.75
N ILE A 69 -1.01 -5.29 0.55
CA ILE A 69 -1.54 -6.59 0.11
C ILE A 69 -0.93 -7.76 0.89
N VAL A 70 0.35 -7.65 1.28
CA VAL A 70 1.09 -8.69 2.03
C VAL A 70 0.44 -9.04 3.38
N PRO A 71 0.22 -8.11 4.32
CA PRO A 71 -0.40 -8.42 5.61
C PRO A 71 -1.85 -8.91 5.46
N ILE A 72 -2.58 -8.37 4.48
CA ILE A 72 -3.98 -8.77 4.24
C ILE A 72 -4.06 -10.20 3.70
N SER A 73 -3.20 -10.55 2.73
CA SER A 73 -3.12 -11.89 2.15
C SER A 73 -2.67 -12.92 3.18
N TRP A 74 -1.69 -12.56 4.00
CA TRP A 74 -1.22 -13.45 5.05
C TRP A 74 -2.29 -13.66 6.13
N TYR A 75 -3.04 -12.62 6.52
CA TYR A 75 -4.13 -12.77 7.47
C TYR A 75 -5.21 -13.71 6.92
N ALA A 76 -5.61 -13.53 5.66
CA ALA A 76 -6.56 -14.43 4.99
C ALA A 76 -6.10 -15.89 4.95
N TYR A 77 -4.82 -16.11 4.67
CA TYR A 77 -4.22 -17.44 4.63
C TYR A 77 -4.31 -18.16 5.99
N ASN A 78 -4.03 -17.47 7.10
CA ASN A 78 -4.08 -18.08 8.43
C ASN A 78 -5.50 -18.46 8.83
N ILE A 79 -6.45 -17.55 8.60
CA ILE A 79 -7.88 -17.81 8.86
C ILE A 79 -8.37 -19.02 8.07
N THR A 80 -7.98 -19.11 6.80
CA THR A 80 -8.33 -20.26 5.94
C THR A 80 -7.72 -21.55 6.47
N MET A 81 -6.45 -21.54 6.85
CA MET A 81 -5.77 -22.72 7.41
C MET A 81 -6.40 -23.18 8.72
N GLU A 82 -6.77 -22.25 9.62
CA GLU A 82 -7.46 -22.58 10.87
C GLU A 82 -8.87 -23.13 10.62
N PHE A 83 -9.58 -22.62 9.61
CA PHE A 83 -10.92 -23.07 9.26
C PHE A 83 -10.95 -24.53 8.76
N TYR A 84 -9.98 -24.91 7.92
CA TYR A 84 -9.90 -26.26 7.34
C TYR A 84 -9.19 -27.30 8.22
N ASN A 85 -8.59 -26.89 9.35
CA ASN A 85 -7.86 -27.81 10.21
C ASN A 85 -8.83 -28.65 11.08
N PRO A 86 -8.85 -29.99 10.93
CA PRO A 86 -9.77 -30.86 11.66
C PRO A 86 -9.46 -30.99 13.17
N VAL A 87 -8.26 -30.59 13.59
CA VAL A 87 -7.80 -30.67 14.99
C VAL A 87 -7.91 -29.30 15.68
N PHE A 88 -8.34 -28.25 14.98
CA PHE A 88 -8.47 -26.92 15.54
C PHE A 88 -9.69 -26.83 16.47
N GLY A 89 -9.43 -26.86 17.79
CA GLY A 89 -10.44 -26.75 18.84
C GLY A 89 -10.86 -25.33 19.21
N GLY A 90 -10.38 -24.31 18.48
CA GLY A 90 -10.72 -22.90 18.70
C GLY A 90 -11.91 -22.42 17.88
N THR A 91 -12.32 -21.16 18.09
CA THR A 91 -13.36 -20.49 17.30
C THR A 91 -12.88 -20.31 15.85
N LYS A 92 -13.66 -20.80 14.89
CA LYS A 92 -13.38 -20.59 13.46
C LYS A 92 -13.87 -19.21 13.03
N TYR A 93 -13.00 -18.47 12.36
CA TYR A 93 -13.31 -17.15 11.81
C TYR A 93 -13.57 -17.25 10.31
N GLU A 94 -14.51 -16.45 9.81
CA GLU A 94 -14.74 -16.26 8.38
C GLU A 94 -14.03 -15.01 7.87
N LEU A 95 -13.79 -14.94 6.55
CA LEU A 95 -13.16 -13.79 5.92
C LEU A 95 -14.10 -12.58 5.97
N GLY A 96 -13.79 -11.60 6.83
CA GLY A 96 -14.59 -10.38 6.94
C GLY A 96 -14.51 -9.46 5.72
N SER A 97 -15.53 -8.64 5.50
CA SER A 97 -15.63 -7.70 4.37
C SER A 97 -14.44 -6.73 4.27
N ALA A 98 -13.82 -6.37 5.39
CA ALA A 98 -12.65 -5.50 5.44
C ALA A 98 -11.47 -6.05 4.62
N LEU A 99 -11.35 -7.37 4.51
CA LEU A 99 -10.27 -8.03 3.79
C LEU A 99 -10.37 -7.78 2.28
N TYR A 100 -11.60 -7.86 1.74
CA TYR A 100 -11.91 -7.56 0.35
C TYR A 100 -11.68 -6.08 0.00
N ILE A 101 -12.11 -5.18 0.89
CA ILE A 101 -11.88 -3.73 0.72
C ILE A 101 -10.39 -3.43 0.72
N GLY A 102 -9.63 -4.08 1.60
CA GLY A 102 -8.18 -3.96 1.65
C GLY A 102 -7.49 -4.43 0.36
N TRP A 103 -7.90 -5.58 -0.19
CA TRP A 103 -7.40 -6.06 -1.49
C TRP A 103 -7.73 -5.08 -2.63
N ALA A 104 -8.98 -4.61 -2.69
CA ALA A 104 -9.41 -3.64 -3.69
C ALA A 104 -8.59 -2.34 -3.56
N GLY A 105 -8.44 -1.81 -2.35
CA GLY A 105 -7.65 -0.61 -2.08
C GLY A 105 -6.19 -0.76 -2.50
N SER A 106 -5.53 -1.86 -2.12
CA SER A 106 -4.16 -2.17 -2.54
C SER A 106 -4.02 -2.28 -4.06
N ALA A 107 -4.97 -2.94 -4.74
CA ALA A 107 -4.98 -3.05 -6.19
C ALA A 107 -5.13 -1.67 -6.86
N LEU A 108 -6.02 -0.81 -6.34
CA LEU A 108 -6.18 0.56 -6.83
C LEU A 108 -4.90 1.38 -6.65
N LEU A 109 -4.19 1.25 -5.53
CA LEU A 109 -2.92 1.94 -5.30
C LEU A 109 -1.84 1.50 -6.30
N ILE A 110 -1.74 0.19 -6.58
CA ILE A 110 -0.79 -0.35 -7.56
C ILE A 110 -1.12 0.15 -8.97
N LEU A 111 -2.39 0.07 -9.37
CA LEU A 111 -2.84 0.53 -10.69
C LEU A 111 -2.63 2.04 -10.84
N GLY A 112 -3.02 2.83 -9.84
CA GLY A 112 -2.80 4.28 -9.82
C GLY A 112 -1.32 4.63 -9.95
N GLY A 113 -0.46 3.96 -9.20
CA GLY A 113 0.99 4.14 -9.30
C GLY A 113 1.54 3.78 -10.67
N ALA A 114 1.06 2.69 -11.28
CA ALA A 114 1.43 2.29 -12.64
C ALA A 114 1.01 3.34 -13.69
N PHE A 115 -0.20 3.88 -13.59
CA PHE A 115 -0.68 4.95 -14.47
C PHE A 115 0.16 6.23 -14.34
N LEU A 116 0.56 6.62 -13.12
CA LEU A 116 1.47 7.75 -12.92
C LEU A 116 2.84 7.49 -13.57
N CYS A 117 3.44 6.31 -13.34
CA CYS A 117 4.72 5.93 -13.92
C CYS A 117 4.70 5.94 -15.47
N CYS A 118 3.65 5.39 -16.08
CA CYS A 118 3.47 5.37 -17.53
C CYS A 118 3.24 6.76 -18.13
N SER A 119 2.52 7.63 -17.43
CA SER A 119 2.28 9.01 -17.87
C SER A 119 3.56 9.84 -17.88
N CYS A 120 4.49 9.60 -16.95
CA CYS A 120 5.80 10.25 -16.92
C CYS A 120 6.73 9.83 -18.06
N LYS A 121 6.78 8.53 -18.41
CA LYS A 121 7.57 8.06 -19.56
C LYS A 121 7.16 8.78 -20.85
N ARG A 122 5.86 9.06 -21.02
CA ARG A 122 5.34 9.80 -22.17
C ARG A 122 5.82 11.25 -22.23
N ASN A 123 6.01 11.91 -21.08
CA ASN A 123 6.49 13.30 -20.98
C ASN A 123 8.01 13.44 -21.16
N VAL A 124 8.81 12.41 -20.88
CA VAL A 124 10.27 12.44 -21.10
C VAL A 124 10.63 12.27 -22.59
N GLN A 125 9.73 11.69 -23.39
CA GLN A 125 10.00 11.31 -24.78
C GLN A 125 9.50 12.34 -25.81
N THR A 126 8.86 13.44 -25.37
CA THR A 126 8.30 14.50 -26.23
C THR A 126 8.99 15.85 -26.10
N GLY A 127 10.12 15.93 -25.40
CA GLY A 127 10.94 17.15 -25.25
C GLY A 127 12.29 17.04 -25.94
#